data_AF-A0A2R6F016-F1
#
_entry.id   AF-A0A2R6F016-F1
#
_cell.length_a   1.000
_cell.length_b   1.000
_cell.length_c   1.000
_cell.angle_alpha   90.00
_cell.angle_beta   90.00
_cell.angle_gamma   90.00
#
_symmetry.space_group_name_H-M   'P 1'
#
loop_
_entity.id
_entity.type
_entity.pdbx_description
1 polymer ?
#
loop_
_entity_poly.entity_id
_entity_poly.type
_entity_poly.pdbx_seq_one_letter_code
_entity_poly.pdbx_strand_id
1 'polypeptide(L)' 'MEVIPTDESMVELIPTSLAVVAVILIGTALLAMTVGDLRAAGFSFLCASLVIYFRETRYGEGQP' A
#
# COMPACT_ATOMS: atom_id res chain seq x y z
N MET A 1 -9.43 -39.01 2.13
CA MET A 1 -9.66 -37.86 1.22
C MET A 1 -10.15 -36.72 2.09
N GLU A 2 -9.23 -35.91 2.61
CA GLU A 2 -9.59 -34.69 3.34
C GLU A 2 -8.97 -33.53 2.57
N VAL A 3 -9.80 -32.89 1.77
CA VAL A 3 -9.48 -31.65 1.08
C VAL A 3 -10.62 -30.71 1.45
N ILE A 4 -10.35 -29.82 2.41
CA ILE A 4 -10.80 -28.42 2.36
C ILE A 4 -9.68 -27.55 2.97
N PRO A 5 -8.78 -27.01 2.14
CA PRO A 5 -8.05 -25.82 2.51
C PRO A 5 -9.02 -24.62 2.36
N THR A 6 -9.42 -24.01 3.47
CA THR A 6 -10.14 -22.72 3.48
C THR A 6 -9.39 -21.67 4.29
N ASP A 7 -8.13 -21.41 3.92
CA ASP A 7 -7.45 -20.16 4.31
C ASP A 7 -6.43 -19.65 3.25
N GLU A 8 -6.19 -20.36 2.16
CA GLU A 8 -5.21 -19.92 1.13
C GLU A 8 -5.76 -18.90 0.10
N SER A 9 -7.05 -18.52 0.20
CA SER A 9 -7.73 -17.65 -0.79
C SER A 9 -8.31 -16.35 -0.24
N MET A 10 -8.16 -16.08 1.06
CA MET A 10 -7.90 -14.70 1.47
C MET A 10 -6.49 -14.43 0.95
N VAL A 11 -6.42 -14.21 -0.37
CA VAL A 11 -5.28 -13.61 -1.03
C VAL A 11 -4.76 -12.57 -0.04
N GLU A 12 -3.46 -12.35 -0.06
CA GLU A 12 -2.85 -11.12 0.44
C GLU A 12 -3.47 -9.83 -0.17
N LEU A 13 -4.75 -9.81 -0.58
CA LEU A 13 -5.63 -8.73 -0.96
C LEU A 13 -5.42 -7.50 -0.10
N ILE A 14 -5.26 -7.66 1.21
CA ILE A 14 -5.03 -6.49 2.07
C ILE A 14 -3.62 -5.91 1.83
N PRO A 15 -2.51 -6.65 2.03
CA PRO A 15 -1.18 -6.12 1.71
C PRO A 15 -0.98 -5.74 0.23
N THR A 16 -1.63 -6.44 -0.69
CA THR A 16 -1.60 -6.20 -2.15
C THR A 16 -2.38 -4.95 -2.52
N SER A 17 -3.60 -4.75 -2.00
CA SER A 17 -4.36 -3.52 -2.22
C SER A 17 -3.63 -2.31 -1.64
N LEU A 18 -2.98 -2.47 -0.48
CA LEU A 18 -2.19 -1.43 0.14
C LEU A 18 -0.93 -1.09 -0.69
N ALA A 19 -0.30 -2.09 -1.32
CA ALA A 19 0.77 -1.86 -2.29
C ALA A 19 0.27 -1.12 -3.55
N VAL A 20 -0.89 -1.48 -4.10
CA VAL A 20 -1.49 -0.79 -5.25
C VAL A 20 -1.79 0.67 -4.91
N VAL A 21 -2.34 0.94 -3.72
CA VAL A 21 -2.60 2.31 -3.24
C VAL A 21 -1.30 3.12 -3.14
N ALA A 22 -0.21 2.52 -2.62
CA ALA A 22 1.08 3.18 -2.55
C ALA A 22 1.62 3.55 -3.94
N VAL A 23 1.52 2.65 -4.92
CA VAL A 23 1.95 2.91 -6.31
C VAL A 23 1.15 4.04 -6.94
N ILE A 24 -0.18 4.08 -6.72
CA ILE A 24 -1.03 5.17 -7.20
C ILE A 24 -0.58 6.50 -6.59
N LEU A 25 -0.36 6.53 -5.27
CA LEU A 25 0.08 7.74 -4.56
C LEU A 25 1.47 8.22 -4.99
N ILE A 26 2.38 7.31 -5.31
CA ILE A 26 3.69 7.67 -5.87
C ILE A 26 3.51 8.24 -7.28
N GLY A 27 2.68 7.62 -8.12
CA GLY A 27 2.37 8.10 -9.47
C GLY A 27 1.73 9.49 -9.47
N THR A 28 0.78 9.75 -8.55
CA THR A 28 0.16 11.07 -8.41
C THR A 28 1.14 12.12 -7.90
N ALA A 29 2.07 11.74 -7.01
CA ALA A 29 3.13 12.66 -6.55
C ALA A 29 4.04 13.08 -7.71
N LEU A 30 4.46 12.13 -8.56
CA LEU A 30 5.29 12.39 -9.72
C LEU A 30 4.56 13.26 -10.75
N LEU A 31 3.29 12.98 -11.04
CA LEU A 31 2.46 13.82 -11.90
C LEU A 31 2.31 15.24 -11.34
N ALA A 32 2.05 15.39 -10.04
CA ALA A 32 1.96 16.70 -9.40
C ALA A 32 3.28 17.50 -9.52
N MET A 33 4.43 16.83 -9.40
CA MET A 33 5.74 17.47 -9.65
C MET A 33 5.88 17.97 -11.09
N THR A 34 5.33 17.28 -12.09
CA THR A 34 5.38 17.76 -13.49
C THR A 34 4.56 19.03 -13.73
N VAL A 35 3.51 19.25 -12.95
CA VAL A 35 2.66 20.44 -13.04
C VAL A 35 3.19 21.59 -12.15
N GLY A 36 4.28 21.35 -11.40
CA GLY A 36 4.89 22.34 -10.51
C GLY A 36 4.20 22.50 -9.16
N ASP A 37 3.24 21.63 -8.82
CA ASP A 37 2.53 21.67 -7.53
C ASP A 37 3.24 20.82 -6.48
N LEU A 38 4.23 21.43 -5.84
CA LEU A 38 5.05 20.81 -4.78
C LEU A 38 4.24 20.49 -3.52
N ARG A 39 3.10 21.17 -3.28
CA ARG A 39 2.24 20.89 -2.13
C ARG A 39 1.46 19.60 -2.33
N ALA A 40 0.86 19.42 -3.51
CA ALA A 40 0.20 18.18 -3.88
C ALA A 40 1.18 17.00 -3.93
N ALA A 41 2.40 17.21 -4.45
CA ALA A 41 3.45 16.20 -4.45
C ALA A 41 3.86 15.76 -3.03
N GLY A 42 4.08 16.73 -2.12
CA GLY A 42 4.43 16.44 -0.72
C GLY A 42 3.32 15.71 0.05
N PHE A 43 2.06 16.12 -0.15
CA PHE A 43 0.90 15.44 0.48
C PHE A 43 0.75 14.00 -0.03
N SER A 44 0.93 13.79 -1.33
CA SER A 44 0.86 12.46 -1.94
C SER A 44 1.98 11.54 -1.44
N PHE A 45 3.19 12.08 -1.27
CA PHE A 45 4.31 11.34 -0.69
C PHE A 45 4.09 11.01 0.80
N LEU A 46 3.50 11.93 1.56
CA LEU A 46 3.09 11.69 2.95
C LEU A 46 2.06 10.56 3.05
N CYS A 47 1.01 10.61 2.22
CA CYS A 47 0.01 9.56 2.15
C CYS A 47 0.62 8.21 1.76
N ALA A 48 1.55 8.18 0.79
CA ALA A 48 2.25 6.94 0.41
C ALA A 48 3.04 6.36 1.58
N SER A 49 3.76 7.21 2.31
CA SER A 49 4.52 6.82 3.51
C SER A 49 3.60 6.24 4.60
N LEU A 50 2.44 6.85 4.85
CA LEU A 50 1.46 6.33 5.80
C LEU A 50 0.89 4.98 5.38
N VAL A 51 0.56 4.80 4.11
CA VAL A 51 0.05 3.55 3.55
C VAL A 51 1.05 2.41 3.74
N ILE A 52 2.34 2.68 3.48
CA ILE A 52 3.42 1.71 3.70
C ILE A 52 3.59 1.43 5.20
N TYR A 53 3.62 2.47 6.05
CA TYR A 53 3.74 2.30 7.50
C TYR A 53 2.62 1.43 8.07
N PHE A 54 1.36 1.69 7.69
CA PHE A 54 0.23 0.86 8.12
C PHE A 54 0.35 -0.58 7.61
N ARG A 55 0.88 -0.80 6.40
CA ARG A 55 1.16 -2.15 5.88
C ARG A 55 2.17 -2.86 6.76
N GLU A 56 3.28 -2.20 7.05
CA GLU A 56 4.39 -2.73 7.84
C GLU A 56 3.95 -3.02 9.29
N THR A 57 3.27 -2.07 9.95
CA THR A 57 2.85 -2.21 11.35
C THR A 57 1.70 -3.20 11.54
N ARG A 58 0.75 -3.30 10.60
CA ARG A 58 -0.43 -4.16 10.79
C ARG A 58 -0.28 -5.55 10.21
N TYR A 59 0.59 -5.74 9.22
CA TYR A 59 0.77 -7.01 8.52
C TYR A 59 2.23 -7.50 8.53
N GLY A 60 3.19 -6.67 8.95
CA GLY A 60 4.59 -7.08 9.16
C GLY A 60 4.88 -7.63 10.56
N GLU A 61 4.07 -7.29 11.58
CA GLU A 61 4.19 -7.85 12.95
C GLU A 61 3.46 -9.20 13.09
N GLY A 62 3.69 -10.08 12.11
CA GLY A 62 3.30 -11.48 12.10
C GLY A 62 4.49 -12.42 12.19
N GLN A 63 5.49 -12.15 13.05
CA GLN A 63 6.40 -13.21 13.50
C GLN A 63 7.09 -12.87 14.83
N PRO A 64 7.09 -13.78 15.84
CA PRO A 64 7.69 -13.59 17.17
C PRO A 64 9.23 -13.51 17.16
#